data_AF-A0A815B8T7-F1
#
_entry.id   AF-A0A815B8T7-F1
#
_cell.length_a   1.000
_cell.length_b   1.000
_cell.length_c   1.000
_cell.angle_alpha   90.00
_cell.angle_beta   90.00
_cell.angle_gamma   90.00
#
_symmetry.space_group_name_H-M   'P 1'
#
loop_
_entity.id
_entity.type
_entity.pdbx_description
1 polymer ?
#
loop_
_entity_poly.entity_id
_entity_poly.type
_entity_poly.pdbx_seq_one_letter_code
_entity_poly.pdbx_strand_id
1 'polypeptide(L)'
;SYLKQVSSYLSDGFKNRHLTWNTTSEDQIQKPVIILAANSHFYDTLQASMHTINDYLKDYTVAIYDLQFSPTQLNMIKENCVRCIIIPFPFAQIDSVAPHIRSLGNFAWKPIVIQDAVRRFSSIIYGDTSIRYKTSNFDRLLIDNLIRVSSYLSDGFKNRHLTWNTTSEDQIQKPVIILAANLHFYDRLQASMHTVNDYLKDYTVAIYDLQFSPTQLNMIKENCVRCIIIPFPFAQIDSVAPHIRSLGNFAWKPIVIQDAVRRFGSIIYGDTSIRYKTSNFDRLLIDNLIRGFSCRELPGHYLPCFTLSGTFSWFNETFSTFDDVYIAEAGFLAVTDNFLSRLILKTWVTCALDSTCITPSYSRTQCKRVTGLTEKHRYDQSAMVTLLSFYFFPSPRQNGKSDPAPYDMYTSMQERIAEVRRFEGDKNYLTRRKKS
;
A
#
# COMPACT_ATOMS: atom_id res chain seq x y z
N SER A 1 -19.75 -4.29 -3.77
CA SER A 1 -20.01 -5.12 -2.57
C SER A 1 -18.77 -5.92 -2.15
N TYR A 2 -18.11 -6.65 -3.07
CA TYR A 2 -16.86 -7.40 -2.80
C TYR A 2 -15.75 -6.52 -2.23
N LEU A 3 -15.52 -5.33 -2.81
CA LEU A 3 -14.54 -4.39 -2.27
C LEU A 3 -14.90 -3.92 -0.86
N LYS A 4 -16.16 -3.59 -0.54
CA LYS A 4 -16.58 -3.22 0.84
C LYS A 4 -16.39 -4.35 1.84
N GLN A 5 -16.67 -5.59 1.43
CA GLN A 5 -16.41 -6.76 2.27
C GLN A 5 -14.90 -6.83 2.53
N VAL A 6 -14.06 -6.95 1.50
CA VAL A 6 -12.59 -7.04 1.64
C VAL A 6 -11.99 -5.82 2.37
N SER A 7 -12.54 -4.63 2.15
CA SER A 7 -12.17 -3.33 2.72
C SER A 7 -12.43 -3.27 4.23
N SER A 8 -13.66 -3.50 4.70
CA SER A 8 -13.94 -3.56 6.16
C SER A 8 -13.17 -4.68 6.86
N TYR A 9 -12.81 -5.71 6.11
CA TYR A 9 -12.08 -6.89 6.56
C TYR A 9 -10.55 -6.70 6.63
N LEU A 10 -9.98 -5.74 5.88
CA LEU A 10 -8.54 -5.41 5.89
C LEU A 10 -8.22 -4.16 6.72
N SER A 11 -9.14 -3.21 6.87
CA SER A 11 -8.92 -1.94 7.61
C SER A 11 -8.76 -2.13 9.13
N ASP A 12 -9.14 -3.29 9.66
CA ASP A 12 -9.13 -3.57 11.10
C ASP A 12 -7.84 -4.24 11.61
N GLY A 13 -7.02 -4.82 10.73
CA GLY A 13 -5.87 -5.65 11.11
C GLY A 13 -4.61 -4.90 11.56
N PHE A 14 -4.57 -3.56 11.46
CA PHE A 14 -3.37 -2.76 11.74
C PHE A 14 -3.62 -1.60 12.73
N LYS A 15 -4.69 -1.67 13.53
CA LYS A 15 -5.19 -0.54 14.34
C LYS A 15 -4.24 -0.01 15.42
N ASN A 16 -3.19 -0.73 15.82
CA ASN A 16 -2.27 -0.28 16.87
C ASN A 16 -0.82 -0.22 16.37
N ARG A 17 -0.26 0.99 16.28
CA ARG A 17 1.21 1.17 16.34
C ARG A 17 1.69 0.76 17.72
N HIS A 18 2.48 -0.30 17.82
CA HIS A 18 3.25 -0.57 19.04
C HIS A 18 4.42 0.41 19.11
N LEU A 19 4.32 1.43 19.98
CA LEU A 19 5.29 2.51 20.15
C LEU A 19 6.63 2.09 20.82
N THR A 20 6.82 0.81 21.15
CA THR A 20 7.88 0.38 22.09
C THR A 20 9.00 -0.48 21.51
N TRP A 21 9.02 -0.77 20.20
CA TRP A 21 9.94 -1.75 19.62
C TRP A 21 11.44 -1.43 19.72
N ASN A 22 11.82 -0.17 19.99
CA ASN A 22 13.23 0.22 20.09
C ASN A 22 13.88 -0.01 21.47
N THR A 23 13.13 -0.47 22.48
CA THR A 23 13.65 -0.69 23.85
C THR A 23 13.19 -1.98 24.53
N THR A 24 12.41 -2.82 23.84
CA THR A 24 11.82 -4.04 24.39
C THR A 24 12.90 -5.11 24.61
N SER A 25 13.19 -5.44 25.87
CA SER A 25 13.89 -6.70 26.19
C SER A 25 13.02 -7.90 25.77
N GLU A 26 13.62 -9.07 25.59
CA GLU A 26 12.92 -10.32 25.20
C GLU A 26 11.71 -10.60 26.11
N ASP A 27 11.80 -10.23 27.39
CA ASP A 27 10.75 -10.35 28.41
C ASP A 27 9.54 -9.41 28.23
N GLN A 28 9.63 -8.41 27.35
CA GLN A 28 8.58 -7.40 27.12
C GLN A 28 7.78 -7.63 25.83
N ILE A 29 8.16 -8.60 24.99
CA ILE A 29 7.40 -8.95 23.79
C ILE A 29 6.17 -9.76 24.22
N GLN A 30 4.98 -9.23 23.96
CA GLN A 30 3.74 -9.96 24.21
C GLN A 30 3.74 -11.25 23.38
N LYS A 31 3.76 -12.41 24.05
CA LYS A 31 3.73 -13.72 23.38
C LYS A 31 2.49 -13.81 22.48
N PRO A 32 2.63 -14.34 21.25
CA PRO A 32 1.49 -14.49 20.36
C PRO A 32 0.48 -15.50 20.93
N VAL A 33 -0.79 -15.33 20.56
CA VAL A 33 -1.85 -16.26 20.96
C VAL A 33 -1.88 -17.43 19.97
N ILE A 34 -1.88 -18.67 20.48
CA ILE A 34 -2.02 -19.87 19.65
C ILE A 34 -3.49 -20.02 19.26
N ILE A 35 -3.77 -20.04 17.97
CA ILE A 35 -5.12 -20.15 17.41
C ILE A 35 -5.31 -21.56 16.89
N LEU A 36 -6.28 -22.25 17.48
CA LEU A 36 -6.77 -23.55 17.03
C LEU A 36 -8.24 -23.43 16.63
N ALA A 37 -8.71 -24.33 15.80
CA ALA A 37 -10.11 -24.43 15.43
C ALA A 37 -10.48 -25.89 15.17
N ALA A 38 -11.58 -26.35 15.76
CA ALA A 38 -12.08 -27.70 15.54
C ALA A 38 -13.57 -27.79 15.82
N ASN A 39 -14.18 -28.84 15.29
CA ASN A 39 -15.54 -29.26 15.59
C ASN A 39 -15.52 -30.53 16.45
N SER A 40 -16.71 -31.04 16.77
CA SER A 40 -16.86 -32.30 17.52
C SER A 40 -16.10 -33.49 16.94
N HIS A 41 -15.93 -33.57 15.61
CA HIS A 41 -15.25 -34.68 14.93
C HIS A 41 -13.73 -34.65 15.12
N PHE A 42 -13.13 -33.46 15.21
CA PHE A 42 -11.68 -33.26 15.41
C PHE A 42 -11.33 -32.98 16.88
N TYR A 43 -12.19 -33.40 17.82
CA TYR A 43 -11.98 -33.16 19.24
C TYR A 43 -10.76 -33.92 19.79
N ASP A 44 -10.57 -35.18 19.41
CA ASP A 44 -9.42 -35.97 19.90
C ASP A 44 -8.09 -35.41 19.40
N THR A 45 -8.05 -34.94 18.15
CA THR A 45 -6.85 -34.28 17.61
C THR A 45 -6.58 -32.97 18.32
N LEU A 46 -7.62 -32.18 18.63
CA LEU A 46 -7.51 -30.98 19.47
C LEU A 46 -6.92 -31.32 20.84
N GLN A 47 -7.46 -32.32 21.54
CA GLN A 47 -6.96 -32.74 22.86
C GLN A 47 -5.48 -33.11 22.81
N ALA A 48 -5.07 -33.89 21.80
CA ALA A 48 -3.67 -34.26 21.63
C ALA A 48 -2.76 -33.07 21.27
N SER A 49 -3.24 -32.07 20.51
CA SER A 49 -2.50 -30.83 20.28
C SER A 49 -2.36 -30.02 21.57
N MET A 50 -3.47 -29.86 22.31
CA MET A 50 -3.52 -29.19 23.60
C MET A 50 -2.58 -29.81 24.62
N HIS A 51 -2.47 -31.13 24.65
CA HIS A 51 -1.51 -31.83 25.50
C HIS A 51 -0.08 -31.36 25.20
N THR A 52 0.32 -31.36 23.92
CA THR A 52 1.66 -30.88 23.55
C THR A 52 1.86 -29.38 23.77
N ILE A 53 0.83 -28.55 23.63
CA ILE A 53 0.89 -27.13 23.98
C ILE A 53 1.10 -26.97 25.48
N ASN A 54 0.40 -27.74 26.31
CA ASN A 54 0.57 -27.71 27.76
C ASN A 54 1.94 -28.25 28.21
N ASP A 55 2.53 -29.19 27.48
CA ASP A 55 3.86 -29.70 27.80
C ASP A 55 4.97 -28.71 27.43
N TYR A 56 4.88 -28.11 26.24
CA TYR A 56 5.99 -27.32 25.67
C TYR A 56 5.76 -25.81 25.69
N LEU A 57 4.53 -25.32 25.69
CA LEU A 57 4.17 -23.90 25.53
C LEU A 57 3.31 -23.39 26.72
N LYS A 58 3.80 -23.65 27.93
CA LYS A 58 3.11 -23.39 29.22
C LYS A 58 2.75 -21.94 29.51
N ASP A 59 3.36 -20.99 28.80
CA ASP A 59 3.11 -19.56 28.99
C ASP A 59 2.27 -18.93 27.88
N TYR A 60 1.94 -19.69 26.83
CA TYR A 60 1.19 -19.18 25.67
C TYR A 60 -0.32 -19.24 25.88
N THR A 61 -1.02 -18.11 25.73
CA THR A 61 -2.49 -18.14 25.68
C THR A 61 -2.96 -18.90 24.44
N VAL A 62 -4.02 -19.69 24.57
CA VAL A 62 -4.60 -20.44 23.45
C VAL A 62 -6.02 -19.93 23.20
N ALA A 63 -6.35 -19.60 21.96
CA ALA A 63 -7.72 -19.34 21.55
C ALA A 63 -8.23 -20.48 20.66
N ILE A 64 -9.36 -21.06 21.03
CA ILE A 64 -9.97 -22.20 20.34
C ILE A 64 -11.28 -21.72 19.72
N TYR A 65 -11.33 -21.71 18.39
CA TYR A 65 -12.56 -21.47 17.65
C TYR A 65 -13.43 -22.73 17.67
N ASP A 66 -14.60 -22.59 18.28
CA ASP A 66 -15.63 -23.62 18.37
C ASP A 66 -16.39 -23.70 17.04
N LEU A 67 -16.08 -24.74 16.25
CA LEU A 67 -16.75 -25.06 14.99
C LEU A 67 -17.92 -26.06 15.19
N GLN A 68 -18.62 -26.00 16.32
CA GLN A 68 -19.71 -26.91 16.77
C GLN A 68 -19.20 -28.11 17.60
N PHE A 69 -18.59 -27.83 18.74
CA PHE A 69 -18.40 -28.79 19.82
C PHE A 69 -19.72 -29.11 20.52
N SER A 70 -19.81 -30.32 21.08
CA SER A 70 -20.89 -30.64 22.01
C SER A 70 -20.71 -29.91 23.35
N PRO A 71 -21.78 -29.70 24.13
CA PRO A 71 -21.68 -29.08 25.46
C PRO A 71 -20.69 -29.81 26.39
N THR A 72 -20.64 -31.14 26.32
CA THR A 72 -19.70 -31.96 27.09
C THR A 72 -18.25 -31.67 26.70
N GLN A 73 -17.96 -31.62 25.40
CA GLN A 73 -16.62 -31.29 24.90
C GLN A 73 -16.19 -29.87 25.28
N LEU A 74 -17.11 -28.89 25.22
CA LEU A 74 -16.84 -27.52 25.66
C LEU A 74 -16.49 -27.45 27.15
N ASN A 75 -17.21 -28.20 28.00
CA ASN A 75 -16.89 -28.27 29.42
C ASN A 75 -15.52 -28.90 29.66
N MET A 76 -15.22 -30.01 28.99
CA MET A 76 -13.90 -30.66 29.08
C MET A 76 -12.76 -29.73 28.63
N ILE A 77 -12.95 -28.92 27.57
CA ILE A 77 -11.94 -27.93 27.15
C ILE A 77 -11.73 -26.88 28.25
N LYS A 78 -12.80 -26.37 28.86
CA LYS A 78 -12.72 -25.37 29.94
C LYS A 78 -12.01 -25.92 31.17
N GLU A 79 -12.29 -27.17 31.54
CA GLU A 79 -11.67 -27.84 32.68
C GLU A 79 -10.19 -28.15 32.45
N ASN A 80 -9.83 -28.62 31.25
CA ASN A 80 -8.47 -29.08 30.93
C ASN A 80 -7.53 -27.95 30.46
N CYS A 81 -8.04 -26.75 30.22
CA CYS A 81 -7.24 -25.63 29.74
C CYS A 81 -7.59 -24.31 30.43
N VAL A 82 -6.93 -24.07 31.56
CA VAL A 82 -7.08 -22.84 32.37
C VAL A 82 -6.72 -21.56 31.59
N ARG A 83 -5.91 -21.69 30.53
CA ARG A 83 -5.38 -20.58 29.71
C ARG A 83 -6.05 -20.49 28.33
N CYS A 84 -7.17 -21.19 28.14
CA CYS A 84 -7.89 -21.20 26.88
C CYS A 84 -8.99 -20.15 26.83
N ILE A 85 -9.09 -19.47 25.69
CA ILE A 85 -10.21 -18.63 25.30
C ILE A 85 -11.03 -19.40 24.26
N ILE A 86 -12.28 -19.74 24.57
CA ILE A 86 -13.17 -20.38 23.60
C ILE A 86 -13.92 -19.29 22.84
N ILE A 87 -13.83 -19.32 21.51
CA ILE A 87 -14.45 -18.33 20.62
C ILE A 87 -15.52 -19.03 19.76
N PRO A 88 -16.80 -18.69 19.89
CA PRO A 88 -17.84 -19.28 19.05
C PRO A 88 -17.67 -18.86 17.59
N PHE A 89 -17.70 -19.81 16.66
CA PHE A 89 -17.66 -19.49 15.23
C PHE A 89 -19.05 -19.05 14.72
N PRO A 90 -19.16 -17.92 14.00
CA PRO A 90 -20.44 -17.27 13.73
C PRO A 90 -21.19 -17.89 12.54
N PHE A 91 -21.46 -19.20 12.55
CA PHE A 91 -22.15 -19.89 11.44
C PHE A 91 -23.47 -19.22 11.07
N ALA A 92 -24.28 -18.81 12.06
CA ALA A 92 -25.58 -18.18 11.80
C ALA A 92 -25.47 -16.92 10.91
N GLN A 93 -24.38 -16.16 11.05
CA GLN A 93 -24.14 -14.95 10.25
C GLN A 93 -23.64 -15.34 8.86
N ILE A 94 -22.72 -16.30 8.79
CA ILE A 94 -22.05 -16.73 7.56
C ILE A 94 -23.00 -17.49 6.63
N ASP A 95 -23.89 -18.33 7.15
CA ASP A 95 -24.77 -19.19 6.34
C ASP A 95 -25.68 -18.40 5.40
N SER A 96 -26.07 -17.18 5.81
CA SER A 96 -26.90 -16.30 4.99
C SER A 96 -26.20 -15.77 3.73
N VAL A 97 -24.86 -15.75 3.72
CA VAL A 97 -24.04 -15.16 2.64
C VAL A 97 -23.20 -16.21 1.91
N ALA A 98 -22.74 -17.24 2.62
CA ALA A 98 -21.78 -18.21 2.12
C ALA A 98 -22.00 -19.59 2.78
N PRO A 99 -23.13 -20.27 2.49
CA PRO A 99 -23.52 -21.53 3.14
C PRO A 99 -22.52 -22.67 2.94
N HIS A 100 -21.67 -22.59 1.90
CA HIS A 100 -20.63 -23.59 1.64
C HIS A 100 -19.59 -23.67 2.77
N ILE A 101 -19.39 -22.61 3.57
CA ILE A 101 -18.42 -22.61 4.69
C ILE A 101 -18.80 -23.61 5.79
N ARG A 102 -20.09 -23.93 5.92
CA ARG A 102 -20.58 -24.96 6.85
C ARG A 102 -20.06 -26.36 6.51
N SER A 103 -19.67 -26.61 5.26
CA SER A 103 -18.98 -27.82 4.86
C SER A 103 -17.52 -27.76 5.28
N LEU A 104 -17.24 -28.08 6.55
CA LEU A 104 -15.90 -27.88 7.16
C LEU A 104 -14.77 -28.64 6.45
N GLY A 105 -15.08 -29.67 5.66
CA GLY A 105 -14.12 -30.42 4.84
C GLY A 105 -13.54 -29.64 3.65
N ASN A 106 -14.13 -28.50 3.26
CA ASN A 106 -13.56 -27.63 2.24
C ASN A 106 -12.55 -26.61 2.79
N PHE A 107 -12.39 -26.55 4.11
CA PHE A 107 -11.49 -25.63 4.82
C PHE A 107 -11.70 -24.13 4.55
N ALA A 108 -12.82 -23.73 3.94
CA ALA A 108 -13.13 -22.34 3.61
C ALA A 108 -13.33 -21.45 4.85
N TRP A 109 -13.51 -22.04 6.02
CA TRP A 109 -13.58 -21.36 7.31
C TRP A 109 -12.21 -20.89 7.83
N LYS A 110 -11.09 -21.47 7.38
CA LYS A 110 -9.75 -21.16 7.93
C LYS A 110 -9.36 -19.68 7.77
N PRO A 111 -9.52 -19.04 6.59
CA PRO A 111 -9.21 -17.61 6.45
C PRO A 111 -10.06 -16.73 7.37
N ILE A 112 -11.30 -17.13 7.67
CA ILE A 112 -12.23 -16.38 8.55
C ILE A 112 -11.75 -16.47 10.01
N VAL A 113 -11.33 -17.66 10.46
CA VAL A 113 -10.71 -17.84 11.78
C VAL A 113 -9.45 -17.00 11.92
N ILE A 114 -8.53 -17.09 10.94
CA ILE A 114 -7.26 -16.36 10.97
C ILE A 114 -7.53 -14.85 11.02
N GLN A 115 -8.44 -14.36 10.19
CA GLN A 115 -8.80 -12.95 10.16
C GLN A 115 -9.42 -12.46 11.47
N ASP A 116 -10.43 -13.16 11.99
CA ASP A 116 -11.04 -12.76 13.27
C ASP A 116 -10.02 -12.84 14.41
N ALA A 117 -9.08 -13.78 14.37
CA ALA A 117 -8.02 -13.89 15.35
C ALA A 117 -7.02 -12.72 15.28
N VAL A 118 -6.55 -12.34 14.08
CA VAL A 118 -5.69 -11.14 13.89
C VAL A 118 -6.41 -9.86 14.34
N ARG A 119 -7.74 -9.80 14.25
CA ARG A 119 -8.52 -8.66 14.76
C ARG A 119 -8.59 -8.61 16.29
N ARG A 120 -8.58 -9.77 16.96
CA ARG A 120 -8.68 -9.87 18.42
C ARG A 120 -7.35 -9.77 19.13
N PHE A 121 -6.29 -10.24 18.50
CA PHE A 121 -4.98 -10.43 19.12
C PHE A 121 -3.91 -9.69 18.33
N SER A 122 -2.97 -9.05 19.03
CA SER A 122 -1.87 -8.29 18.45
C SER A 122 -0.91 -9.16 17.63
N SER A 123 -0.76 -10.43 18.02
CA SER A 123 0.05 -11.42 17.31
C SER A 123 -0.54 -12.81 17.51
N ILE A 124 -0.52 -13.64 16.46
CA ILE A 124 -1.10 -14.98 16.48
C ILE A 124 -0.15 -16.03 15.91
N ILE A 125 -0.32 -17.28 16.35
CA ILE A 125 0.19 -18.48 15.70
C ILE A 125 -1.01 -19.34 15.34
N TYR A 126 -1.30 -19.50 14.05
CA TYR A 126 -2.35 -20.45 13.64
C TYR A 126 -1.77 -21.85 13.51
N GLY A 127 -2.42 -22.84 14.12
CA GLY A 127 -2.09 -24.25 14.00
C GLY A 127 -3.32 -25.11 13.75
N ASP A 128 -3.23 -26.04 12.81
CA ASP A 128 -4.26 -27.10 12.70
C ASP A 128 -4.19 -28.00 13.93
N THR A 129 -5.32 -28.57 14.34
CA THR A 129 -5.38 -29.44 15.54
C THR A 129 -4.63 -30.76 15.37
N SER A 130 -4.17 -31.09 14.16
CA SER A 130 -3.26 -32.21 13.92
C SER A 130 -1.79 -31.90 14.27
N ILE A 131 -1.44 -30.63 14.48
CA ILE A 131 -0.07 -30.23 14.82
C ILE A 131 0.28 -30.65 16.25
N ARG A 132 1.52 -31.11 16.43
CA ARG A 132 2.11 -31.52 17.71
C ARG A 132 3.39 -30.73 17.95
N TYR A 133 3.44 -30.03 19.07
CA TYR A 133 4.60 -29.24 19.45
C TYR A 133 5.62 -30.15 20.14
N LYS A 134 6.91 -29.93 19.86
CA LYS A 134 8.01 -30.79 20.37
C LYS A 134 9.08 -30.01 21.15
N THR A 135 8.97 -28.70 21.22
CA THR A 135 9.95 -27.84 21.86
C THR A 135 9.27 -26.59 22.41
N SER A 136 9.79 -26.10 23.54
CA SER A 136 9.40 -24.83 24.14
C SER A 136 10.07 -23.64 23.46
N ASN A 137 11.04 -23.87 22.58
CA ASN A 137 11.84 -22.81 21.95
C ASN A 137 11.14 -22.13 20.76
N PHE A 138 9.82 -22.01 20.83
CA PHE A 138 9.01 -21.39 19.79
C PHE A 138 9.26 -19.88 19.72
N ASP A 139 9.59 -19.26 20.87
CA ASP A 139 10.02 -17.87 20.97
C ASP A 139 11.21 -17.60 20.04
N ARG A 140 12.20 -18.51 19.95
CA ARG A 140 13.35 -18.36 19.05
C ARG A 140 12.97 -18.42 17.57
N LEU A 141 11.97 -19.19 17.17
CA LEU A 141 11.48 -19.19 15.78
C LEU A 141 10.81 -17.85 15.43
N LEU A 142 10.03 -17.29 16.36
CA LEU A 142 9.44 -15.95 16.19
C LEU A 142 10.52 -14.87 16.17
N ILE A 143 11.46 -14.93 17.10
CA ILE A 143 12.58 -13.99 17.19
C ILE A 143 13.48 -14.11 15.96
N ASP A 144 13.81 -15.28 15.46
CA ASP A 144 14.61 -15.42 14.24
C ASP A 144 13.89 -14.85 13.01
N ASN A 145 12.57 -15.00 12.91
CA ASN A 145 11.79 -14.36 11.84
C ASN A 145 11.68 -12.85 12.02
N LEU A 146 11.45 -12.38 13.25
CA LEU A 146 11.40 -10.96 13.60
C LEU A 146 12.77 -10.29 13.46
N ILE A 147 13.86 -10.98 13.78
CA ILE A 147 15.25 -10.53 13.59
C ILE A 147 15.57 -10.52 12.12
N ARG A 148 15.17 -11.52 11.31
CA ARG A 148 15.34 -11.44 9.85
C ARG A 148 14.62 -10.23 9.29
N VAL A 149 13.34 -10.04 9.66
CA VAL A 149 12.58 -8.86 9.25
C VAL A 149 13.21 -7.58 9.82
N SER A 150 13.67 -7.58 11.07
CA SER A 150 14.24 -6.42 11.74
C SER A 150 15.67 -6.11 11.31
N SER A 151 16.48 -7.06 10.87
CA SER A 151 17.82 -6.85 10.33
C SER A 151 17.70 -6.20 8.96
N TYR A 152 16.73 -6.65 8.15
CA TYR A 152 16.31 -5.92 6.95
C TYR A 152 15.87 -4.47 7.26
N LEU A 153 15.25 -4.23 8.42
CA LEU A 153 14.77 -2.90 8.82
C LEU A 153 15.81 -2.04 9.55
N SER A 154 16.76 -2.62 10.30
CA SER A 154 17.64 -1.88 11.21
C SER A 154 19.01 -1.53 10.60
N ASP A 155 19.50 -2.33 9.66
CA ASP A 155 20.68 -1.98 8.86
C ASP A 155 20.43 -0.77 7.96
N GLY A 156 19.16 -0.45 7.67
CA GLY A 156 18.75 0.76 6.94
C GLY A 156 18.67 2.04 7.77
N PHE A 157 18.66 1.97 9.11
CA PHE A 157 18.31 3.13 9.96
C PHE A 157 19.45 3.70 10.82
N LYS A 158 20.60 3.02 10.95
CA LYS A 158 21.73 3.55 11.74
C LYS A 158 22.73 4.31 10.86
N ASN A 159 22.51 5.62 10.76
CA ASN A 159 23.55 6.59 10.40
C ASN A 159 24.76 6.46 11.36
N ARG A 160 25.82 5.80 10.90
CA ARG A 160 27.22 6.21 11.10
C ARG A 160 28.13 5.37 10.22
N HIS A 161 29.02 6.07 9.51
CA HIS A 161 30.16 5.54 8.75
C HIS A 161 30.59 4.12 9.14
N LEU A 162 30.10 3.13 8.40
CA LEU A 162 30.67 1.79 8.38
C LEU A 162 31.08 1.51 6.94
N THR A 163 32.39 1.41 6.74
CA THR A 163 32.99 0.78 5.58
C THR A 163 32.48 -0.66 5.53
N TRP A 164 31.57 -0.92 4.60
CA TRP A 164 30.99 -2.23 4.35
C TRP A 164 32.08 -3.18 3.83
N ASN A 165 32.46 -4.15 4.66
CA ASN A 165 33.28 -5.29 4.27
C ASN A 165 32.56 -6.57 4.72
N THR A 166 31.43 -6.85 4.09
CA THR A 166 30.77 -8.16 4.14
C THR A 166 30.27 -8.49 2.74
N THR A 167 30.93 -9.47 2.17
CA THR A 167 30.71 -10.12 0.89
C THR A 167 29.33 -10.80 0.82
N SER A 168 28.29 -10.04 0.47
CA SER A 168 27.16 -10.44 -0.39
C SER A 168 26.20 -9.24 -0.52
N GLU A 169 26.61 -8.24 -1.32
CA GLU A 169 25.71 -7.26 -1.90
C GLU A 169 24.72 -7.98 -2.83
N ASP A 170 23.60 -8.47 -2.30
CA ASP A 170 22.39 -8.50 -3.10
C ASP A 170 21.95 -7.03 -3.22
N GLN A 171 22.44 -6.36 -4.26
CA GLN A 171 22.14 -4.95 -4.52
C GLN A 171 20.64 -4.77 -4.60
N ILE A 172 20.05 -3.98 -3.69
CA ILE A 172 18.65 -3.54 -3.79
C ILE A 172 18.47 -3.02 -5.22
N GLN A 173 17.67 -3.73 -6.02
CA GLN A 173 17.49 -3.39 -7.41
C GLN A 173 16.97 -1.96 -7.50
N LYS A 174 17.74 -1.08 -8.13
CA LYS A 174 17.36 0.33 -8.31
C LYS A 174 16.01 0.38 -9.03
N PRO A 175 15.06 1.21 -8.56
CA PRO A 175 13.78 1.34 -9.23
C PRO A 175 13.95 1.94 -10.63
N VAL A 176 12.99 1.69 -11.49
CA VAL A 176 12.93 2.35 -12.80
C VAL A 176 12.25 3.71 -12.66
N ILE A 177 12.85 4.76 -13.23
CA ILE A 177 12.25 6.09 -13.29
C ILE A 177 11.19 6.09 -14.37
N ILE A 178 9.95 6.42 -14.03
CA ILE A 178 8.81 6.44 -14.93
C ILE A 178 8.40 7.87 -15.19
N LEU A 179 8.41 8.27 -16.45
CA LEU A 179 7.89 9.54 -16.93
C LEU A 179 6.78 9.27 -17.95
N ALA A 180 5.87 10.22 -18.14
CA ALA A 180 4.84 10.14 -19.17
C ALA A 180 4.51 11.53 -19.70
N ALA A 181 4.41 11.67 -21.02
CA ALA A 181 4.03 12.93 -21.65
C ALA A 181 3.40 12.71 -23.02
N ASN A 182 2.71 13.74 -23.48
CA ASN A 182 2.23 13.87 -24.85
C ASN A 182 3.00 14.99 -25.58
N LEU A 183 2.61 15.26 -26.83
CA LEU A 183 3.09 16.38 -27.63
C LEU A 183 3.18 17.72 -26.88
N HIS A 184 2.16 18.06 -26.07
CA HIS A 184 2.04 19.37 -25.40
C HIS A 184 2.97 19.54 -24.19
N PHE A 185 3.41 18.45 -23.57
CA PHE A 185 4.30 18.47 -22.40
C PHE A 185 5.73 18.01 -22.72
N TYR A 186 6.08 17.97 -24.01
CA TYR A 186 7.37 17.50 -24.48
C TYR A 186 8.54 18.38 -24.02
N ASP A 187 8.36 19.70 -24.01
CA ASP A 187 9.33 20.66 -23.47
C ASP A 187 9.65 20.39 -21.99
N ARG A 188 8.61 20.14 -21.19
CA ARG A 188 8.76 19.78 -19.77
C ARG A 188 9.43 18.43 -19.61
N LEU A 189 9.12 17.46 -20.47
CA LEU A 189 9.82 16.17 -20.50
C LEU A 189 11.32 16.38 -20.74
N GLN A 190 11.71 17.18 -21.74
CA GLN A 190 13.12 17.47 -22.03
C GLN A 190 13.83 18.11 -20.82
N ALA A 191 13.18 19.06 -20.15
CA ALA A 191 13.75 19.68 -18.96
C ALA A 191 13.84 18.72 -17.76
N SER A 192 12.86 17.81 -17.57
CA SER A 192 12.97 16.74 -16.57
C SER A 192 14.12 15.79 -16.90
N MET A 193 14.20 15.37 -18.17
CA MET A 193 15.26 14.50 -18.68
C MET A 193 16.66 15.09 -18.49
N HIS A 194 16.82 16.41 -18.57
CA HIS A 194 18.08 17.07 -18.24
C HIS A 194 18.51 16.73 -16.81
N THR A 195 17.62 16.92 -15.83
CA THR A 195 17.94 16.60 -14.42
C THR A 195 18.09 15.10 -14.17
N VAL A 196 17.36 14.25 -14.89
CA VAL A 196 17.53 12.79 -14.85
C VAL A 196 18.91 12.39 -15.38
N ASN A 197 19.44 13.08 -16.39
CA ASN A 197 20.78 12.83 -16.92
C ASN A 197 21.88 13.42 -16.04
N ASP A 198 21.62 14.51 -15.33
CA ASP A 198 22.59 15.10 -14.40
C ASP A 198 22.75 14.25 -13.14
N TYR A 199 21.61 13.85 -12.55
CA TYR A 199 21.59 13.22 -11.22
C TYR A 199 21.38 11.71 -11.26
N LEU A 200 20.64 11.16 -12.22
CA LEU A 200 20.18 9.76 -12.18
C LEU A 200 20.82 8.88 -13.26
N LYS A 201 22.11 9.05 -13.53
CA LYS A 201 22.82 8.40 -14.66
C LYS A 201 22.72 6.88 -14.66
N ASP A 202 22.72 6.27 -13.48
CA ASP A 202 22.72 4.80 -13.31
C ASP A 202 21.30 4.20 -13.20
N TYR A 203 20.26 5.00 -13.39
CA TYR A 203 18.87 4.52 -13.35
C TYR A 203 18.39 4.13 -14.74
N THR A 204 17.57 3.10 -14.84
CA THR A 204 16.78 2.88 -16.06
C THR A 204 15.64 3.89 -16.09
N VAL A 205 15.33 4.43 -17.26
CA VAL A 205 14.21 5.35 -17.44
C VAL A 205 13.22 4.72 -18.43
N ALA A 206 11.95 4.68 -18.05
CA ALA A 206 10.88 4.33 -18.97
C ALA A 206 9.98 5.56 -19.20
N ILE A 207 9.70 5.85 -20.46
CA ILE A 207 8.89 6.98 -20.89
C ILE A 207 7.63 6.42 -21.56
N TYR A 208 6.49 6.67 -20.95
CA TYR A 208 5.19 6.35 -21.55
C TYR A 208 4.82 7.42 -22.57
N ASP A 209 4.64 6.97 -23.81
CA ASP A 209 4.23 7.78 -24.95
C ASP A 209 2.71 7.96 -24.92
N LEU A 210 2.27 9.17 -24.56
CA LEU A 210 0.87 9.59 -24.58
C LEU A 210 0.52 10.33 -25.89
N GLN A 211 1.07 9.91 -27.03
CA GLN A 211 0.95 10.49 -28.38
C GLN A 211 1.99 11.58 -28.71
N PHE A 212 3.26 11.21 -28.70
CA PHE A 212 4.34 11.99 -29.31
C PHE A 212 4.26 11.97 -30.84
N SER A 213 4.79 13.01 -31.47
CA SER A 213 5.03 12.98 -32.91
C SER A 213 6.23 12.09 -33.26
N PRO A 214 6.33 11.57 -34.50
CA PRO A 214 7.50 10.79 -34.94
C PRO A 214 8.83 11.53 -34.73
N THR A 215 8.87 12.84 -34.96
CA THR A 215 10.04 13.69 -34.72
C THR A 215 10.43 13.70 -33.25
N GLN A 216 9.47 13.86 -32.34
CA GLN A 216 9.72 13.86 -30.89
C GLN A 216 10.21 12.51 -30.40
N LEU A 217 9.65 11.41 -30.90
CA LEU A 217 10.10 10.06 -30.59
C LEU A 217 11.56 9.83 -31.01
N ASN A 218 11.94 10.27 -32.22
CA ASN A 218 13.31 10.17 -32.68
C ASN A 218 14.25 11.00 -31.79
N MET A 219 13.87 12.23 -31.46
CA MET A 219 14.66 13.06 -30.56
C MET A 219 14.81 12.45 -29.14
N ILE A 220 13.78 11.79 -28.60
CA ILE A 220 13.89 11.08 -27.31
C ILE A 220 14.90 9.93 -27.41
N LYS A 221 14.81 9.13 -28.48
CA LYS A 221 15.72 7.99 -28.71
C LYS A 221 17.18 8.45 -28.86
N GLU A 222 17.41 9.56 -29.57
CA GLU A 222 18.74 10.15 -29.76
C GLU A 222 19.31 10.71 -28.45
N ASN A 223 18.48 11.40 -27.65
CA ASN A 223 18.93 12.08 -26.43
C ASN A 223 18.98 11.18 -25.18
N CYS A 224 18.44 9.96 -25.23
CA CYS A 224 18.43 9.04 -24.11
C CYS A 224 18.61 7.58 -24.53
N VAL A 225 19.86 7.15 -24.64
CA VAL A 225 20.24 5.79 -25.03
C VAL A 225 19.73 4.72 -24.04
N ARG A 226 19.58 5.07 -22.76
CA ARG A 226 19.08 4.20 -21.68
C ARG A 226 17.56 4.24 -21.49
N CYS A 227 16.83 5.00 -22.30
CA CYS A 227 15.39 5.14 -22.16
C CYS A 227 14.63 4.03 -22.88
N ILE A 228 13.64 3.46 -22.20
CA ILE A 228 12.66 2.55 -22.76
C ILE A 228 11.42 3.36 -23.10
N ILE A 229 11.01 3.40 -24.38
CA ILE A 229 9.76 4.06 -24.78
C ILE A 229 8.64 3.04 -24.79
N ILE A 230 7.56 3.33 -24.07
CA ILE A 230 6.40 2.43 -23.92
C ILE A 230 5.16 3.11 -24.52
N PRO A 231 4.56 2.57 -25.59
CA PRO A 231 3.35 3.14 -26.15
C PRO A 231 2.16 2.97 -25.20
N PHE A 232 1.39 4.04 -24.97
CA PHE A 232 0.16 3.95 -24.19
C PHE A 232 -0.99 3.34 -25.04
N PRO A 233 -1.71 2.34 -24.52
CA PRO A 233 -2.66 1.53 -25.30
C PRO A 233 -4.02 2.23 -25.48
N PHE A 234 -4.04 3.43 -26.09
CA PHE A 234 -5.30 4.17 -26.30
C PHE A 234 -6.34 3.37 -27.08
N ALA A 235 -5.92 2.65 -28.12
CA ALA A 235 -6.84 1.88 -28.97
C ALA A 235 -7.65 0.84 -28.17
N GLN A 236 -7.02 0.19 -27.18
CA GLN A 236 -7.68 -0.78 -26.31
C GLN A 236 -8.56 -0.11 -25.26
N ILE A 237 -8.16 1.06 -24.76
CA ILE A 237 -8.85 1.78 -23.68
C ILE A 237 -10.09 2.51 -24.19
N ASP A 238 -10.04 3.07 -25.40
CA ASP A 238 -11.11 3.93 -25.93
C ASP A 238 -12.47 3.19 -26.04
N SER A 239 -12.45 1.87 -26.23
CA SER A 239 -13.67 1.05 -26.31
C SER A 239 -14.37 0.85 -24.96
N VAL A 240 -13.65 1.02 -23.85
CA VAL A 240 -14.15 0.76 -22.48
C VAL A 240 -14.27 2.04 -21.67
N ALA A 241 -13.34 2.98 -21.83
CA ALA A 241 -13.19 4.16 -20.99
C ALA A 241 -12.72 5.38 -21.83
N PRO A 242 -13.58 5.89 -22.75
CA PRO A 242 -13.21 6.94 -23.70
C PRO A 242 -12.78 8.27 -23.04
N HIS A 243 -13.19 8.52 -21.79
CA HIS A 243 -12.77 9.72 -21.05
C HIS A 243 -11.27 9.77 -20.82
N ILE A 244 -10.55 8.64 -20.82
CA ILE A 244 -9.10 8.61 -20.58
C ILE A 244 -8.31 9.36 -21.66
N ARG A 245 -8.86 9.48 -22.87
CA ARG A 245 -8.26 10.27 -23.95
C ARG A 245 -8.17 11.77 -23.60
N SER A 246 -9.02 12.26 -22.69
CA SER A 246 -8.90 13.60 -22.15
C SER A 246 -7.82 13.64 -21.07
N LEU A 247 -6.55 13.79 -21.47
CA LEU A 247 -5.40 13.69 -20.56
C LEU A 247 -5.42 14.68 -19.38
N GLY A 248 -6.21 15.77 -19.48
CA GLY A 248 -6.41 16.75 -18.41
C GLY A 248 -7.20 16.23 -17.20
N ASN A 249 -7.84 15.07 -17.32
CA ASN A 249 -8.46 14.38 -16.18
C ASN A 249 -7.52 13.39 -15.48
N PHE A 250 -6.28 13.24 -15.95
CA PHE A 250 -5.26 12.36 -15.35
C PHE A 250 -5.66 10.88 -15.15
N ALA A 251 -6.77 10.41 -15.74
CA ALA A 251 -7.25 9.04 -15.60
C ALA A 251 -6.31 8.01 -16.26
N TRP A 252 -5.44 8.44 -17.17
CA TRP A 252 -4.38 7.61 -17.74
C TRP A 252 -3.27 7.25 -16.73
N LYS A 253 -3.05 8.10 -15.70
CA LYS A 253 -1.88 7.99 -14.82
C LYS A 253 -1.88 6.71 -13.97
N PRO A 254 -2.99 6.31 -13.31
CA PRO A 254 -3.03 5.07 -12.55
C PRO A 254 -2.71 3.84 -13.41
N ILE A 255 -3.10 3.86 -14.69
CA ILE A 255 -2.84 2.78 -15.65
C ILE A 255 -1.35 2.70 -15.97
N VAL A 256 -0.71 3.85 -16.24
CA VAL A 256 0.75 3.93 -16.43
C VAL A 256 1.50 3.37 -15.22
N ILE A 257 1.13 3.81 -14.01
CA ILE A 257 1.79 3.39 -12.77
C ILE A 257 1.61 1.88 -12.55
N GLN A 258 0.40 1.35 -12.72
CA GLN A 258 0.15 -0.09 -12.56
C GLN A 258 0.93 -0.93 -13.59
N ASP A 259 0.92 -0.54 -14.86
CA ASP A 259 1.67 -1.26 -15.90
C ASP A 259 3.18 -1.21 -15.63
N ALA A 260 3.69 -0.05 -15.19
CA ALA A 260 5.10 0.10 -14.84
C ALA A 260 5.51 -0.77 -13.64
N VAL A 261 4.72 -0.79 -12.56
CA VAL A 261 4.96 -1.68 -11.40
C VAL A 261 4.96 -3.15 -11.84
N ARG A 262 4.00 -3.55 -12.68
CA ARG A 262 3.93 -4.92 -13.21
C ARG A 262 5.16 -5.30 -14.05
N ARG A 263 5.73 -4.36 -14.79
CA ARG A 263 6.91 -4.59 -15.65
C ARG A 263 8.22 -4.61 -14.89
N PHE A 264 8.36 -3.72 -13.90
CA PHE A 264 9.65 -3.39 -13.32
C PHE A 264 9.78 -3.74 -11.84
N GLY A 265 8.68 -4.14 -11.18
CA GLY A 265 8.65 -4.42 -9.75
C GLY A 265 8.69 -3.15 -8.91
N SER A 266 9.80 -2.39 -8.95
CA SER A 266 9.97 -1.15 -8.19
C SER A 266 10.15 0.05 -9.12
N ILE A 267 9.41 1.12 -8.87
CA ILE A 267 9.41 2.32 -9.70
C ILE A 267 9.45 3.61 -8.89
N ILE A 268 9.97 4.68 -9.52
CA ILE A 268 9.74 6.07 -9.12
C ILE A 268 9.02 6.75 -10.27
N TYR A 269 7.75 7.08 -10.08
CA TYR A 269 6.99 7.88 -11.03
C TYR A 269 7.20 9.37 -10.78
N GLY A 270 7.46 10.12 -11.84
CA GLY A 270 7.51 11.58 -11.82
C GLY A 270 6.71 12.19 -12.97
N ASP A 271 5.89 13.18 -12.67
CA ASP A 271 5.35 14.08 -13.68
C ASP A 271 6.52 14.77 -14.41
N THR A 272 6.32 15.19 -15.64
CA THR A 272 7.35 15.92 -16.41
C THR A 272 7.68 17.31 -15.83
N SER A 273 6.92 17.77 -14.84
CA SER A 273 7.23 18.97 -14.05
C SER A 273 8.26 18.74 -12.94
N ILE A 274 8.63 17.49 -12.67
CA ILE A 274 9.60 17.14 -11.63
C ILE A 274 11.03 17.39 -12.12
N ARG A 275 11.84 18.04 -11.27
CA ARG A 275 13.28 18.26 -11.46
C ARG A 275 14.03 17.58 -10.33
N TYR A 276 14.90 16.63 -10.65
CA TYR A 276 15.68 15.89 -9.67
C TYR A 276 16.88 16.71 -9.19
N LYS A 277 17.28 16.53 -7.93
CA LYS A 277 18.40 17.22 -7.27
C LYS A 277 19.45 16.27 -6.69
N THR A 278 19.15 14.98 -6.63
CA THR A 278 20.05 13.95 -6.08
C THR A 278 19.74 12.58 -6.69
N SER A 279 20.73 11.69 -6.66
CA SER A 279 20.56 10.24 -6.91
C SER A 279 20.19 9.45 -5.66
N ASN A 280 20.32 10.03 -4.47
CA ASN A 280 20.09 9.31 -3.24
C ASN A 280 18.58 9.20 -2.97
N PHE A 281 18.02 8.03 -3.27
CA PHE A 281 16.67 7.64 -2.91
C PHE A 281 16.64 6.63 -1.76
N ASP A 282 17.76 6.28 -1.14
CA ASP A 282 17.90 5.08 -0.29
C ASP A 282 16.80 4.99 0.76
N ARG A 283 16.55 6.09 1.48
CA ARG A 283 15.48 6.16 2.47
C ARG A 283 14.09 5.95 1.86
N LEU A 284 13.81 6.62 0.73
CA LEU A 284 12.55 6.42 0.00
C LEU A 284 12.39 4.96 -0.44
N LEU A 285 13.46 4.28 -0.83
CA LEU A 285 13.43 2.89 -1.28
C LEU A 285 13.25 1.91 -0.13
N ILE A 286 13.98 2.10 0.97
CA ILE A 286 13.86 1.28 2.19
C ILE A 286 12.42 1.31 2.68
N ASP A 287 11.84 2.50 2.81
CA ASP A 287 10.48 2.64 3.31
C ASP A 287 9.42 2.12 2.32
N ASN A 288 9.67 2.20 1.01
CA ASN A 288 8.80 1.59 0.00
C ASN A 288 8.88 0.07 -0.08
N LEU A 289 10.04 -0.53 0.19
CA LEU A 289 10.15 -1.99 0.27
C LEU A 289 9.20 -2.55 1.34
N ILE A 290 9.02 -1.82 2.44
CA ILE A 290 8.16 -2.20 3.55
C ILE A 290 6.69 -1.90 3.26
N ARG A 291 6.39 -0.68 2.81
CA ARG A 291 5.00 -0.17 2.71
C ARG A 291 4.37 -0.36 1.34
N GLY A 292 5.18 -0.55 0.30
CA GLY A 292 4.77 -0.70 -1.10
C GLY A 292 4.37 0.58 -1.81
N PHE A 293 4.15 1.68 -1.10
CA PHE A 293 3.65 2.93 -1.67
C PHE A 293 4.08 4.15 -0.85
N SER A 294 4.65 5.16 -1.51
CA SER A 294 5.03 6.44 -0.90
C SER A 294 4.68 7.63 -1.80
N CYS A 295 4.14 8.67 -1.18
CA CYS A 295 3.75 9.93 -1.82
C CYS A 295 3.95 11.10 -0.86
N ARG A 296 3.96 12.33 -1.37
CA ARG A 296 4.03 13.54 -0.53
C ARG A 296 2.66 14.08 -0.24
N GLU A 297 2.35 14.26 1.03
CA GLU A 297 1.19 15.01 1.47
C GLU A 297 1.37 16.52 1.23
N LEU A 298 0.27 17.24 1.00
CA LEU A 298 0.20 18.68 0.87
C LEU A 298 -0.55 19.30 2.07
N PRO A 299 0.14 19.56 3.19
CA PRO A 299 -0.47 20.22 4.34
C PRO A 299 -1.20 21.51 3.96
N GLY A 300 -2.37 21.73 4.53
CA GLY A 300 -3.26 22.86 4.22
C GLY A 300 -4.16 22.66 2.99
N HIS A 301 -4.02 21.54 2.26
CA HIS A 301 -4.89 21.17 1.15
C HIS A 301 -5.79 19.99 1.53
N TYR A 302 -6.91 20.26 2.20
CA TYR A 302 -7.83 19.22 2.67
C TYR A 302 -8.49 18.44 1.52
N LEU A 303 -8.52 17.11 1.61
CA LEU A 303 -9.05 16.20 0.60
C LEU A 303 -10.52 16.52 0.22
N PRO A 304 -11.44 16.79 1.17
CA PRO A 304 -12.82 17.17 0.84
C PRO A 304 -12.93 18.42 -0.04
N CYS A 305 -11.98 19.35 0.04
CA CYS A 305 -11.98 20.58 -0.78
C CYS A 305 -11.56 20.33 -2.24
N PHE A 306 -11.03 19.16 -2.54
CA PHE A 306 -10.47 18.80 -3.84
C PHE A 306 -11.07 17.51 -4.41
N THR A 307 -12.09 16.95 -3.77
CA THR A 307 -12.71 15.69 -4.17
C THR A 307 -14.22 15.84 -4.22
N LEU A 308 -14.81 15.50 -5.37
CA LEU A 308 -16.25 15.58 -5.54
C LEU A 308 -16.95 14.37 -4.92
N SER A 309 -18.22 14.55 -4.59
CA SER A 309 -19.06 13.52 -3.97
C SER A 309 -19.12 12.24 -4.80
N GLY A 310 -19.08 12.31 -6.13
CA GLY A 310 -19.10 11.13 -6.99
C GLY A 310 -17.94 10.16 -6.70
N THR A 311 -16.73 10.67 -6.47
CA THR A 311 -15.58 9.85 -6.09
C THR A 311 -15.80 9.21 -4.72
N PHE A 312 -16.24 9.97 -3.71
CA PHE A 312 -16.51 9.41 -2.38
C PHE A 312 -17.62 8.35 -2.43
N SER A 313 -18.73 8.64 -3.11
CA SER A 313 -19.85 7.70 -3.30
C SER A 313 -19.40 6.42 -4.00
N TRP A 314 -18.48 6.50 -4.96
CA TRP A 314 -17.92 5.33 -5.63
C TRP A 314 -17.16 4.42 -4.65
N PHE A 315 -16.38 5.01 -3.74
CA PHE A 315 -15.75 4.30 -2.62
C PHE A 315 -16.72 3.94 -1.48
N ASN A 316 -17.98 4.38 -1.57
CA ASN A 316 -18.97 4.32 -0.49
C ASN A 316 -18.50 4.99 0.80
N GLU A 317 -17.98 6.19 0.65
CA GLU A 317 -17.56 7.05 1.73
C GLU A 317 -18.30 8.37 1.68
N THR A 318 -18.14 9.15 2.75
CA THR A 318 -18.72 10.50 2.86
C THR A 318 -17.61 11.52 3.12
N PHE A 319 -17.90 12.80 2.84
CA PHE A 319 -16.94 13.87 3.06
C PHE A 319 -16.40 13.90 4.50
N SER A 320 -17.29 13.71 5.49
CA SER A 320 -16.95 13.80 6.91
C SER A 320 -15.98 12.72 7.38
N THR A 321 -15.84 11.60 6.65
CA THR A 321 -14.80 10.59 6.93
C THR A 321 -13.39 11.18 6.75
N PHE A 322 -13.26 12.25 5.95
CA PHE A 322 -11.98 12.79 5.50
C PHE A 322 -11.73 14.26 5.84
N ASP A 323 -12.50 14.86 6.77
CA ASP A 323 -12.39 16.28 7.12
C ASP A 323 -10.96 16.70 7.52
N ASP A 324 -10.21 15.79 8.17
CA ASP A 324 -8.82 16.00 8.60
C ASP A 324 -7.76 15.33 7.70
N VAL A 325 -8.12 14.94 6.46
CA VAL A 325 -7.14 14.41 5.50
C VAL A 325 -6.63 15.50 4.61
N TYR A 326 -5.31 15.59 4.46
CA TYR A 326 -4.71 16.37 3.39
C TYR A 326 -4.56 15.52 2.12
N ILE A 327 -4.71 16.18 0.97
CA ILE A 327 -4.41 15.57 -0.31
C ILE A 327 -2.91 15.32 -0.43
N ALA A 328 -2.52 14.29 -1.19
CA ALA A 328 -1.15 13.99 -1.55
C ALA A 328 -0.89 14.21 -3.04
N GLU A 329 0.33 14.57 -3.39
CA GLU A 329 0.79 14.71 -4.77
C GLU A 329 0.91 13.34 -5.43
N ALA A 330 0.13 13.13 -6.49
CA ALA A 330 0.31 12.02 -7.43
C ALA A 330 1.30 12.36 -8.56
N GLY A 331 2.03 13.48 -8.43
CA GLY A 331 3.04 13.90 -9.40
C GLY A 331 4.44 13.37 -9.11
N PHE A 332 4.67 12.83 -7.92
CA PHE A 332 5.90 12.14 -7.57
C PHE A 332 5.61 11.01 -6.58
N LEU A 333 5.79 9.77 -7.03
CA LEU A 333 5.42 8.57 -6.31
C LEU A 333 6.56 7.56 -6.38
N ALA A 334 6.75 6.81 -5.31
CA ALA A 334 7.56 5.60 -5.36
C ALA A 334 6.69 4.42 -4.96
N VAL A 335 6.76 3.35 -5.74
CA VAL A 335 5.88 2.20 -5.63
C VAL A 335 6.68 0.94 -5.86
N THR A 336 6.54 -0.02 -4.94
CA THR A 336 7.20 -1.33 -5.03
C THR A 336 6.14 -2.42 -5.04
N ASP A 337 6.31 -3.37 -5.95
CA ASP A 337 5.40 -4.48 -6.14
C ASP A 337 5.35 -5.37 -4.90
N ASN A 338 4.21 -5.34 -4.22
CA ASN A 338 3.87 -6.22 -3.12
C ASN A 338 2.35 -6.39 -3.06
N PHE A 339 1.87 -7.20 -2.13
CA PHE A 339 0.44 -7.48 -2.01
C PHE A 339 -0.41 -6.20 -1.87
N LEU A 340 0.05 -5.27 -1.02
CA LEU A 340 -0.67 -4.04 -0.70
C LEU A 340 -0.68 -3.05 -1.89
N SER A 341 0.47 -2.84 -2.54
CA SER A 341 0.55 -1.98 -3.72
C SER A 341 -0.27 -2.54 -4.89
N ARG A 342 -0.28 -3.86 -5.12
CA ARG A 342 -1.17 -4.48 -6.11
C ARG A 342 -2.64 -4.21 -5.83
N LEU A 343 -3.06 -4.30 -4.57
CA LEU A 343 -4.43 -4.01 -4.16
C LEU A 343 -4.80 -2.54 -4.39
N ILE A 344 -3.94 -1.62 -3.96
CA ILE A 344 -4.12 -0.17 -4.17
C ILE A 344 -4.19 0.15 -5.66
N LEU A 345 -3.20 -0.28 -6.45
CA LEU A 345 -3.15 0.00 -7.89
C LEU A 345 -4.34 -0.58 -8.63
N LYS A 346 -4.79 -1.79 -8.25
CA LYS A 346 -5.99 -2.40 -8.85
C LYS A 346 -7.23 -1.55 -8.61
N THR A 347 -7.46 -1.11 -7.38
CA THR A 347 -8.62 -0.26 -7.08
C THR A 347 -8.48 1.12 -7.74
N TRP A 348 -7.28 1.71 -7.74
CA TRP A 348 -7.03 3.02 -8.35
C TRP A 348 -7.24 2.99 -9.87
N VAL A 349 -6.77 1.96 -10.57
CA VAL A 349 -7.05 1.74 -12.00
C VAL A 349 -8.53 1.48 -12.25
N THR A 350 -9.20 0.72 -11.39
CA THR A 350 -10.65 0.48 -11.52
C THR A 350 -11.43 1.81 -11.45
N CYS A 351 -11.08 2.68 -10.50
CA CYS A 351 -11.65 4.04 -10.44
C CYS A 351 -11.29 4.85 -11.70
N ALA A 352 -10.06 4.76 -12.19
CA ALA A 352 -9.63 5.47 -13.40
C ALA A 352 -10.40 5.07 -14.67
N LEU A 353 -10.80 3.80 -14.77
CA LEU A 353 -11.62 3.28 -15.87
C LEU A 353 -13.10 3.67 -15.75
N ASP A 354 -13.55 4.18 -14.59
CA ASP A 354 -14.93 4.59 -14.34
C ASP A 354 -15.04 6.12 -14.28
N SER A 355 -15.70 6.72 -15.27
CA SER A 355 -15.86 8.17 -15.34
C SER A 355 -16.62 8.75 -14.15
N THR A 356 -17.50 7.97 -13.52
CA THR A 356 -18.24 8.41 -12.32
C THR A 356 -17.34 8.51 -11.08
N CYS A 357 -16.21 7.80 -11.08
CA CYS A 357 -15.22 7.83 -10.00
C CYS A 357 -14.14 8.89 -10.23
N ILE A 358 -13.43 8.81 -11.35
CA ILE A 358 -12.22 9.62 -11.60
C ILE A 358 -12.53 11.02 -12.12
N THR A 359 -13.66 11.19 -12.80
CA THR A 359 -14.10 12.45 -13.40
C THR A 359 -15.61 12.65 -13.20
N PRO A 360 -16.10 12.63 -11.95
CA PRO A 360 -17.52 12.81 -11.65
C PRO A 360 -18.04 14.12 -12.25
N SER A 361 -19.36 14.17 -12.48
CA SER A 361 -20.04 15.35 -13.03
C SER A 361 -19.61 16.62 -12.29
N TYR A 362 -19.40 17.70 -13.05
CA TYR A 362 -18.94 19.02 -12.55
C TYR A 362 -17.47 19.11 -12.11
N SER A 363 -16.62 18.13 -12.45
CA SER A 363 -15.18 18.18 -12.18
C SER A 363 -14.48 19.42 -12.78
N ARG A 364 -13.93 20.30 -11.93
CA ARG A 364 -13.09 21.46 -12.32
C ARG A 364 -11.80 21.52 -11.51
N THR A 365 -10.71 22.04 -12.07
CA THR A 365 -9.39 22.09 -11.39
C THR A 365 -9.12 23.37 -10.57
N GLN A 366 -9.90 24.44 -10.76
CA GLN A 366 -9.57 25.76 -10.21
C GLN A 366 -10.19 26.04 -8.83
N CYS A 367 -9.36 26.54 -7.91
CA CYS A 367 -9.75 26.85 -6.54
C CYS A 367 -10.12 28.33 -6.34
N LYS A 368 -11.40 28.66 -6.11
CA LYS A 368 -11.82 29.92 -5.44
C LYS A 368 -12.39 29.62 -4.06
N ARG A 369 -11.90 30.29 -3.01
CA ARG A 369 -12.25 30.05 -1.59
C ARG A 369 -13.54 30.79 -1.23
N VAL A 370 -14.65 30.40 -1.84
CA VAL A 370 -15.95 31.04 -1.60
C VAL A 370 -17.00 29.93 -1.48
N THR A 371 -17.72 29.93 -0.35
CA THR A 371 -19.05 29.30 -0.08
C THR A 371 -19.21 27.79 0.14
N GLY A 372 -18.18 27.02 0.53
CA GLY A 372 -18.42 25.68 1.13
C GLY A 372 -18.96 24.58 0.20
N LEU A 373 -19.14 24.87 -1.09
CA LEU A 373 -19.37 23.91 -2.15
C LEU A 373 -18.24 24.08 -3.16
N THR A 374 -17.32 23.12 -3.23
CA THR A 374 -16.25 23.17 -4.22
C THR A 374 -16.56 22.18 -5.34
N GLU A 375 -16.87 22.69 -6.54
CA GLU A 375 -16.86 21.92 -7.80
C GLU A 375 -15.44 21.44 -8.19
N LYS A 376 -14.55 21.28 -7.21
CA LYS A 376 -13.12 21.08 -7.42
C LYS A 376 -12.80 19.62 -7.35
N HIS A 377 -12.09 19.16 -8.35
CA HIS A 377 -11.65 17.79 -8.43
C HIS A 377 -10.20 17.70 -8.86
N ARG A 378 -9.41 16.93 -8.11
CA ARG A 378 -8.01 16.62 -8.41
C ARG A 378 -7.86 15.20 -8.96
N TYR A 379 -8.92 14.64 -9.53
CA TYR A 379 -8.93 13.41 -10.33
C TYR A 379 -8.12 12.25 -9.70
N ASP A 380 -6.96 11.93 -10.28
CA ASP A 380 -6.03 10.89 -9.83
C ASP A 380 -5.63 11.04 -8.37
N GLN A 381 -5.32 12.27 -7.92
CA GLN A 381 -4.98 12.54 -6.52
C GLN A 381 -6.17 12.32 -5.58
N SER A 382 -7.37 12.76 -5.99
CA SER A 382 -8.59 12.57 -5.20
C SER A 382 -8.87 11.09 -4.96
N ALA A 383 -8.84 10.29 -6.03
CA ALA A 383 -9.05 8.85 -5.95
C ALA A 383 -7.94 8.15 -5.15
N MET A 384 -6.67 8.50 -5.42
CA MET A 384 -5.51 7.93 -4.73
C MET A 384 -5.59 8.16 -3.23
N VAL A 385 -5.79 9.41 -2.80
CA VAL A 385 -5.75 9.75 -1.38
C VAL A 385 -6.98 9.20 -0.65
N THR A 386 -8.15 9.16 -1.29
CA THR A 386 -9.33 8.48 -0.71
C THR A 386 -9.03 7.01 -0.45
N LEU A 387 -8.45 6.33 -1.44
CA LEU A 387 -8.07 4.92 -1.35
C LEU A 387 -6.96 4.64 -0.34
N LEU A 388 -5.92 5.47 -0.35
CA LEU A 388 -4.83 5.37 0.62
C LEU A 388 -5.35 5.62 2.04
N SER A 389 -6.22 6.62 2.18
CA SER A 389 -6.86 6.92 3.46
C SER A 389 -7.63 5.72 4.02
N PHE A 390 -8.24 4.93 3.13
CA PHE A 390 -8.94 3.71 3.51
C PHE A 390 -7.99 2.63 4.06
N TYR A 391 -6.86 2.37 3.40
CA TYR A 391 -6.01 1.23 3.73
C TYR A 391 -5.07 1.46 4.91
N PHE A 392 -4.69 2.71 5.19
CA PHE A 392 -3.65 2.99 6.17
C PHE A 392 -4.16 3.82 7.35
N PHE A 393 -5.34 4.42 7.30
CA PHE A 393 -5.90 5.08 8.48
C PHE A 393 -6.89 4.16 9.20
N PRO A 394 -6.83 4.07 10.54
CA PRO A 394 -7.79 3.30 11.32
C PRO A 394 -9.19 3.94 11.27
N SER A 395 -10.21 3.10 11.14
CA SER A 395 -11.63 3.48 11.31
C SER A 395 -12.20 2.90 12.62
N PRO A 396 -13.02 3.63 13.40
CA PRO A 396 -13.35 5.04 13.27
C PRO A 396 -12.18 5.93 13.74
N ARG A 397 -11.97 7.06 13.07
CA ARG A 397 -10.97 8.05 13.47
C ARG A 397 -11.42 8.68 14.78
N GLN A 398 -10.79 8.28 15.89
CA GLN A 398 -11.17 8.79 17.21
C GLN A 398 -10.89 10.30 17.30
N ASN A 399 -11.96 11.08 17.48
CA ASN A 399 -12.00 12.42 18.07
C ASN A 399 -10.83 13.37 17.73
N GLY A 400 -10.81 13.89 16.49
CA GLY A 400 -10.24 15.21 16.17
C GLY A 400 -8.75 15.43 16.42
N LYS A 401 -7.98 14.36 16.68
CA LYS A 401 -6.52 14.38 16.70
C LYS A 401 -6.02 13.29 15.76
N SER A 402 -5.93 13.62 14.47
CA SER A 402 -5.22 12.78 13.52
C SER A 402 -3.73 12.80 13.90
N ASP A 403 -3.21 11.67 14.37
CA ASP A 403 -1.78 11.42 14.21
C ASP A 403 -1.45 11.56 12.70
N PRO A 404 -0.33 12.18 12.33
CA PRO A 404 0.06 12.35 10.94
C PRO A 404 0.02 11.01 10.22
N ALA A 405 -0.45 11.04 8.97
CA ALA A 405 -0.73 9.87 8.15
C ALA A 405 0.36 8.79 8.28
N PRO A 406 0.04 7.50 8.44
CA PRO A 406 1.03 6.44 8.55
C PRO A 406 1.69 6.06 7.21
N TYR A 407 1.60 6.87 6.17
CA TYR A 407 2.51 6.85 5.04
C TYR A 407 3.64 7.83 5.31
N ASP A 408 4.88 7.44 5.01
CA ASP A 408 6.01 8.28 5.40
C ASP A 408 5.95 9.65 4.68
N MET A 409 5.71 10.68 5.47
CA MET A 409 5.56 12.06 5.03
C MET A 409 6.93 12.66 4.78
N TYR A 410 7.42 12.50 3.57
CA TYR A 410 8.74 13.01 3.15
C TYR A 410 8.75 14.49 2.78
N THR A 411 7.94 15.36 3.39
CA THR A 411 7.86 16.76 2.95
C THR A 411 9.23 17.44 2.88
N SER A 412 10.11 17.22 3.86
CA SER A 412 11.49 17.77 3.86
C SER A 412 12.52 16.93 3.09
N MET A 413 12.24 15.65 2.81
CA MET A 413 13.16 14.77 2.09
C MET A 413 12.93 14.86 0.58
N GLN A 414 11.68 14.96 0.14
CA GLN A 414 11.37 15.23 -1.26
C GLN A 414 11.96 16.56 -1.71
N GLU A 415 11.92 17.63 -0.93
CA GLU A 415 12.55 18.91 -1.33
C GLU A 415 14.07 18.80 -1.56
N ARG A 416 14.72 17.82 -0.92
CA ARG A 416 16.12 17.46 -1.16
C ARG A 416 16.29 16.54 -2.38
N ILE A 417 15.28 15.72 -2.69
CA ILE A 417 15.31 14.76 -3.81
C ILE A 417 14.93 15.41 -5.14
N ALA A 418 13.86 16.20 -5.15
CA ALA A 418 13.29 16.80 -6.34
C ALA A 418 12.46 18.06 -6.02
N GLU A 419 12.26 18.90 -7.03
CA GLU A 419 11.33 20.04 -6.95
C GLU A 419 10.29 19.99 -8.07
N VAL A 420 9.10 20.52 -7.78
CA VAL A 420 8.00 20.64 -8.74
C VAL A 420 8.07 22.01 -9.42
N ARG A 421 8.41 22.06 -10.71
CA ARG A 421 8.40 23.29 -11.53
C ARG A 421 7.10 23.39 -12.32
N ARG A 422 6.14 24.19 -11.83
CA ARG A 422 4.80 24.33 -12.44
C ARG A 422 4.76 25.27 -13.66
N PHE A 423 5.78 26.11 -13.86
CA PHE A 423 5.90 27.06 -14.97
C PHE A 423 7.34 27.12 -15.50
N GLU A 424 7.61 26.46 -16.62
CA GLU A 424 8.80 26.69 -17.45
C GLU A 424 8.32 27.07 -18.86
N GLY A 425 7.50 28.11 -18.93
CA GLY A 425 7.02 28.70 -20.18
C GLY A 425 7.96 29.78 -20.73
N ASP A 426 9.25 29.74 -20.41
CA ASP A 426 10.21 30.72 -20.90
C ASP A 426 11.05 30.10 -22.02
N LYS A 427 10.81 30.58 -23.25
CA LYS A 427 11.44 30.14 -24.52
C LYS A 427 12.98 30.27 -24.54
N ASN A 428 13.59 30.70 -23.45
CA ASN A 428 15.00 31.05 -23.33
C ASN A 428 15.93 29.93 -22.82
N TYR A 429 15.40 28.77 -22.40
CA TYR A 429 16.26 27.70 -21.88
C TYR A 429 17.08 26.99 -22.97
N LEU A 430 16.51 26.80 -24.18
CA LEU A 430 17.21 26.17 -25.30
C LEU A 430 18.14 27.12 -26.06
N THR A 431 17.92 28.44 -26.00
CA THR A 431 18.77 29.44 -26.69
C THR A 431 20.08 29.75 -25.95
N ARG A 432 20.15 29.54 -24.63
CA ARG A 432 21.40 29.78 -23.86
C ARG A 432 22.54 28.82 -24.20
N ARG A 433 22.27 27.66 -24.81
CA ARG A 433 23.30 26.67 -25.14
C ARG A 433 24.00 26.88 -26.49
N LYS A 434 23.59 27.88 -27.29
CA LYS A 434 24.36 28.31 -28.48
C LYS A 434 25.44 29.35 -28.17
N LYS A 435 25.69 29.67 -26.89
CA LYS A 435 26.68 30.67 -26.45
C LYS A 435 27.57 30.23 -25.27
N SER A 436 27.71 28.92 -25.01
CA SER A 436 28.68 28.39 -24.04
C SER A 436 29.59 27.36 -24.69
#